data_AF-A0A0M3J3G7-F1
#
_entry.id   AF-A0A0M3J3G7-F1
#
_cell.length_a   1.000
_cell.length_b   1.000
_cell.length_c   1.000
_cell.angle_alpha   90.00
_cell.angle_beta   90.00
_cell.angle_gamma   90.00
#
_symmetry.space_group_name_H-M   'P 1'
#
loop_
_entity.id
_entity.type
_entity.pdbx_description
1 polymer ?
#
loop_
_entity_poly.entity_id
_entity_poly.type
_entity_poly.pdbx_seq_one_letter_code
_entity_poly.pdbx_strand_id
1 'polypeptide(L)' 'MTTIDGVEVRDVLKMERIGVHSHIRGLGLDEQLNPSRIADGMVGQMEARRAAGLIVRMIKVFFVIRSTFTEFALIS' A
#
# COMPACT_ATOMS: atom_id res chain seq x y z
N MET A 1 -21.94 -20.56 -2.12
CA MET A 1 -22.77 -20.12 -0.97
C MET A 1 -22.40 -21.00 0.21
N THR A 2 -21.45 -20.57 1.01
CA THR A 2 -20.96 -21.29 2.20
C THR A 2 -21.41 -20.52 3.43
N THR A 3 -22.27 -21.13 4.23
CA THR A 3 -22.74 -20.58 5.50
C THR A 3 -21.73 -20.93 6.60
N ILE A 4 -21.15 -19.93 7.25
CA ILE A 4 -20.44 -20.07 8.51
C ILE A 4 -21.24 -19.23 9.53
N ASP A 5 -21.76 -19.88 10.57
CA ASP A 5 -22.46 -19.27 11.71
C ASP A 5 -23.59 -18.28 11.39
N GLY A 6 -24.48 -18.63 10.45
CA GLY A 6 -25.72 -17.86 10.21
C GLY A 6 -25.53 -16.48 9.55
N VAL A 7 -24.29 -16.13 9.16
CA VAL A 7 -23.99 -14.93 8.39
C VAL A 7 -23.91 -15.31 6.91
N GLU A 8 -24.82 -14.77 6.10
CA GLU A 8 -24.71 -14.84 4.65
C GLU A 8 -23.54 -13.96 4.19
N VAL A 9 -22.38 -14.58 4.00
CA VAL A 9 -21.23 -13.93 3.37
C VAL A 9 -21.56 -13.78 1.88
N ARG A 10 -22.12 -12.63 1.51
CA ARG A 10 -22.13 -12.20 0.11
C ARG A 10 -20.69 -11.86 -0.24
N ASP A 11 -20.05 -12.72 -1.02
CA ASP A 11 -18.85 -12.35 -1.75
C ASP A 11 -19.20 -11.10 -2.54
N VAL A 12 -18.75 -9.94 -2.04
CA VAL A 12 -18.86 -8.69 -2.78
C VAL A 12 -17.97 -8.90 -4.00
N LEU A 13 -18.57 -9.36 -5.10
CA LEU A 13 -17.94 -9.38 -6.42
C LEU A 13 -17.46 -7.96 -6.63
N LYS A 14 -16.16 -7.77 -6.41
CA LYS A 14 -15.50 -6.47 -6.37
C LYS A 14 -15.61 -5.92 -7.78
N MET A 15 -16.70 -5.20 -8.07
CA MET A 15 -16.85 -4.48 -9.33
C MET A 15 -15.68 -3.49 -9.38
N GLU A 16 -14.65 -3.82 -10.16
CA GLU A 16 -13.58 -2.88 -10.45
C GLU A 16 -14.19 -1.76 -11.27
N ARG A 17 -14.60 -0.67 -10.60
CA ARG A 17 -14.93 0.58 -11.28
C ARG A 17 -13.68 0.98 -12.06
N ILE A 18 -13.77 0.99 -13.38
CA ILE A 18 -12.75 1.55 -14.27
C ILE A 18 -12.76 3.07 -14.04
N GLY A 19 -12.10 3.52 -12.98
CA GLY A 19 -11.86 4.93 -12.70
C GLY A 19 -10.65 5.45 -13.47
N VAL A 20 -10.52 6.77 -13.59
CA VAL A 20 -9.39 7.40 -14.32
C VAL A 20 -8.02 6.92 -13.81
N HIS A 21 -7.91 6.57 -12.54
CA HIS A 21 -6.68 6.08 -11.92
C HIS A 21 -6.61 4.54 -11.79
N SER A 22 -7.52 3.79 -12.44
CA SER A 22 -7.54 2.32 -12.34
C SER A 22 -6.30 1.63 -12.92
N HIS A 23 -5.53 2.34 -13.76
CA HIS A 23 -4.30 1.85 -14.36
C HIS A 23 -3.06 2.06 -13.47
N ILE A 24 -3.16 2.83 -12.39
CA ILE A 24 -2.04 3.09 -11.47
C ILE A 24 -1.97 1.93 -10.47
N ARG A 25 -0.86 1.18 -10.52
CA ARG A 25 -0.64 0.00 -9.66
C ARG A 25 0.39 0.23 -8.55
N GLY A 26 1.15 1.33 -8.63
CA GLY A 26 2.26 1.62 -7.72
C GLY A 26 2.96 2.94 -8.07
N LEU A 27 3.99 3.27 -7.29
CA LEU A 27 4.81 4.46 -7.52
C LEU A 27 5.95 4.22 -8.51
N GLY A 28 6.23 2.98 -8.93
CA GLY A 28 7.29 2.65 -9.89
C GLY A 28 8.69 3.05 -9.42
N LEU A 29 9.01 2.74 -8.16
CA LEU A 29 10.30 3.04 -7.54
C LEU A 29 11.15 1.78 -7.41
N ASP A 30 12.47 1.93 -7.57
CA ASP A 30 13.44 0.90 -7.22
C ASP A 30 13.69 0.83 -5.69
N GLU A 31 14.59 -0.05 -5.26
CA GLU A 31 14.96 -0.23 -3.85
C GLU A 31 15.62 1.03 -3.25
N GLN A 32 16.27 1.83 -4.10
CA GLN A 32 16.94 3.08 -3.75
C GLN A 32 15.99 4.30 -3.81
N LEU A 33 14.68 4.09 -4.01
CA LEU A 33 13.63 5.12 -4.18
C LEU A 33 13.78 5.99 -5.42
N ASN A 34 14.51 5.55 -6.45
CA ASN A 34 14.54 6.25 -7.72
C ASN A 34 13.34 5.82 -8.56
N PRO A 35 12.56 6.78 -9.10
CA PRO A 35 11.51 6.46 -10.06
C PRO A 35 12.10 6.14 -11.43
N SER A 36 11.46 5.21 -12.13
CA SER A 36 11.64 5.06 -13.58
C SER A 36 10.71 6.00 -14.35
N ARG A 37 11.14 6.47 -15.53
CA ARG A 37 10.38 7.45 -16.34
C ARG A 37 8.94 7.00 -16.62
N ILE A 38 8.75 5.70 -16.87
CA ILE A 38 7.46 5.04 -17.05
C ILE A 38 7.50 3.76 -16.21
N ALA A 39 6.61 3.62 -15.23
CA ALA A 39 6.48 2.41 -14.40
C ALA A 39 5.17 2.42 -13.63
N ASP A 40 4.59 1.23 -13.37
CA ASP A 40 3.39 1.01 -12.55
C ASP A 40 2.16 1.89 -12.90
N GLY A 41 2.02 2.25 -14.17
CA GLY A 41 0.94 3.13 -14.65
C GLY A 41 1.22 4.63 -14.41
N MET A 42 2.39 4.99 -13.88
CA MET A 42 2.85 6.37 -13.71
C MET A 42 3.83 6.76 -14.82
N VAL A 43 3.75 8.02 -15.26
CA VAL A 43 4.66 8.63 -16.25
C VAL A 43 5.19 9.95 -15.72
N GLY A 44 6.52 10.11 -15.71
CA GLY A 44 7.19 11.33 -15.26
C GLY A 44 7.05 11.59 -13.75
N GLN A 45 6.96 12.87 -13.37
CA GLN A 45 6.82 13.34 -11.97
C GLN A 45 7.86 12.74 -11.02
N MET A 46 9.13 12.79 -11.43
CA MET A 46 10.22 12.04 -10.80
C MET A 46 10.43 12.45 -9.33
N GLU A 47 10.50 13.75 -9.06
CA GLU A 47 10.71 14.27 -7.71
C GLU A 47 9.53 13.96 -6.78
N ALA A 48 8.31 14.17 -7.27
CA ALA A 48 7.10 13.91 -6.50
C ALA A 48 6.96 12.42 -6.15
N ARG A 49 7.28 11.52 -7.09
CA ARG A 49 7.25 10.06 -6.85
C ARG A 49 8.33 9.63 -5.86
N ARG A 50 9.53 10.20 -5.94
CA ARG A 50 10.60 9.96 -4.95
C ARG A 50 10.16 10.41 -3.55
N ALA A 51 9.60 11.61 -3.44
CA ALA A 51 9.09 12.14 -2.17
C ALA A 51 7.97 11.27 -1.59
N ALA A 52 7.01 10.86 -2.43
CA ALA A 52 5.96 9.93 -2.02
C ALA A 52 6.53 8.59 -1.53
N GLY A 53 7.57 8.06 -2.20
CA GLY A 53 8.29 6.85 -1.77
C GLY A 53 8.91 6.98 -0.38
N LEU A 54 9.52 8.13 -0.08
CA LEU A 54 10.07 8.42 1.23
C LEU A 54 8.98 8.43 2.31
N ILE A 55 7.85 9.09 2.04
CA ILE A 55 6.70 9.13 2.97
C ILE A 55 6.17 7.72 3.23
N VAL A 56 5.99 6.90 2.19
CA VAL A 56 5.55 5.51 2.34
C VAL A 56 6.54 4.72 3.21
N ARG A 57 7.85 4.91 3.04
CA ARG A 57 8.87 4.28 3.87
C ARG A 57 8.78 4.74 5.33
N MET A 58 8.61 6.04 5.57
CA MET A 58 8.46 6.59 6.92
C MET A 58 7.25 5.98 7.65
N ILE A 59 6.11 5.86 6.97
CA ILE A 59 4.90 5.26 7.54
C ILE A 59 5.12 3.79 7.89
N LYS A 60 5.76 3.01 7.00
CA LYS A 60 6.06 1.59 7.24
C LYS A 60 6.98 1.42 8.45
N VAL A 61 8.07 2.19 8.50
CA VAL A 61 9.03 2.14 9.62
C VAL A 61 8.36 2.56 10.93
N PHE A 62 7.55 3.61 10.91
CA PHE A 62 6.78 4.06 12.08
C PHE A 62 5.88 2.95 12.63
N PHE A 63 5.16 2.23 11.76
CA PHE A 63 4.30 1.14 12.20
C PHE A 63 5.08 -0.03 12.81
N VAL A 64 6.23 -0.38 12.23
CA VAL A 64 7.12 -1.43 12.76
C VAL A 64 7.63 -1.06 14.15
N ILE A 65 8.14 0.17 14.33
CA ILE A 65 8.65 0.64 15.63
C ILE A 65 7.55 0.63 16.69
N ARG A 66 6.32 1.00 16.33
CA ARG A 66 5.18 0.97 17.26
C ARG A 66 4.87 -0.46 17.71
N SER A 67 4.85 -1.42 16.78
CA SER A 67 4.57 -2.83 17.08
C SER A 67 5.63 -3.43 18.00
N THR A 68 6.91 -3.21 17.70
CA THR A 68 8.00 -3.74 18.51
C THR A 68 8.07 -3.08 19.89
N PHE A 69 7.77 -1.78 20.00
CA PHE A 69 7.77 -1.09 21.29
C PHE A 69 6.66 -1.59 22.22
N THR A 70 5.46 -1.87 21.69
CA THR A 70 4.36 -2.44 22.49
C THR A 70 4.68 -3.84 23.00
N GLU A 71 5.38 -4.67 22.22
CA GLU A 71 5.80 -6.01 22.66
C GLU A 71 6.86 -5.93 23.77
N PHE A 72 7.84 -5.02 23.65
CA PHE A 72 8.84 -4.81 24.70
C PHE A 72 8.23 -4.24 25.99
N ALA A 73 7.27 -3.33 25.89
CA ALA A 73 6.61 -2.74 27.07
C ALA A 73 5.72 -3.74 27.84
N LEU A 74 5.23 -4.80 27.19
CA LEU A 74 4.41 -5.85 27.82
C LEU A 74 5.23 -6.96 28.51
N ILE A 75 6.54 -7.02 28.28
CA ILE A 75 7.46 -8.04 28.85
C ILE A 75 8.21 -7.48 30.07
N SER A 76 8.02 -6.20 30.42
CA SER A 76 8.67 -5.54 31.57
C SER A 76 7.76 -5.36 32.78
#